data_AF-A0A849FYL1-F1
#
_entry.id   AF-A0A849FYL1-F1
#
_cell.length_a   1.000
_cell.length_b   1.000
_cell.length_c   1.000
_cell.angle_alpha   90.00
_cell.angle_beta   90.00
_cell.angle_gamma   90.00
#
_symmetry.space_group_name_H-M   'P 1'
#
loop_
_entity.id
_entity.type
_entity.pdbx_description
1 polymer ?
#
loop_
_entity_poly.entity_id
_entity_poly.type
_entity_poly.pdbx_seq_one_letter_code
_entity_poly.pdbx_strand_id
1 'polypeptide(L)' 'MSSTVDLKVIILEDEAIASRRLGRLLKEIPDKNIEIIKIFVTVEALIEYLEKNDHPDVLLLDIMVADGSSFELFE' A
#
# COMPACT_ATOMS: atom_id res chain seq x y z
N MET A 1 1.67 -17.28 20.24
CA MET A 1 2.00 -15.85 20.14
C MET A 1 1.46 -15.37 18.81
N SER A 2 0.23 -14.87 18.79
CA SER A 2 -0.31 -14.18 17.62
C SER A 2 -0.15 -12.70 17.92
N SER A 3 0.86 -12.07 17.31
CA SER A 3 0.92 -10.62 17.27
C SER A 3 -0.22 -10.20 16.35
N THR A 4 -1.32 -9.71 16.92
CA THR A 4 -2.47 -9.27 16.13
C THR A 4 -2.06 -7.99 15.40
N VAL A 5 -1.87 -8.10 14.09
CA VAL A 5 -1.82 -6.94 13.20
C VAL A 5 -3.26 -6.44 13.08
N ASP A 6 -3.47 -5.15 13.30
CA ASP A 6 -4.82 -4.56 13.27
C ASP A 6 -5.22 -4.18 11.84
N LEU A 7 -4.25 -3.74 11.03
CA LEU A 7 -4.47 -3.31 9.65
C LEU A 7 -3.28 -3.69 8.78
N LYS A 8 -3.59 -4.36 7.68
CA LYS A 8 -2.67 -4.63 6.59
C LYS A 8 -2.84 -3.59 5.50
N VAL A 9 -1.74 -2.92 5.14
CA VAL A 9 -1.72 -1.79 4.21
C VAL A 9 -0.83 -2.11 3.02
N ILE A 10 -1.29 -1.74 1.83
CA ILE A 10 -0.45 -1.65 0.63
C ILE A 10 -0.40 -0.20 0.18
N ILE A 11 0.77 0.21 -0.31
CA ILE A 11 1.01 1.56 -0.82
C ILE A 11 1.35 1.47 -2.32
N LEU A 12 0.75 2.31 -3.15
CA LEU A 12 1.13 2.56 -4.54
C LEU A 12 1.67 3.99 -4.64
N GLU A 13 2.98 4.10 -4.89
CA GLU A 13 3.72 5.36 -4.86
C GLU A 13 5.09 5.14 -5.56
N ASP A 14 5.34 5.84 -6.66
CA ASP A 14 6.59 5.71 -7.42
C ASP A 14 7.73 6.54 -6.82
N GLU A 15 7.43 7.56 -6.00
CA GLU A 15 8.44 8.34 -5.31
C GLU A 15 8.91 7.66 -4.00
N ALA A 16 10.12 7.10 -4.02
CA ALA A 16 10.69 6.38 -2.88
C ALA A 16 10.81 7.24 -1.59
N ILE A 17 10.94 8.56 -1.71
CA ILE A 17 10.97 9.45 -0.53
C ILE A 17 9.58 9.58 0.08
N ALA A 18 8.54 9.79 -0.74
CA ALA A 18 7.16 9.90 -0.32
C ALA A 18 6.68 8.60 0.35
N SER A 19 6.93 7.44 -0.27
CA SER A 19 6.50 6.14 0.28
C SER A 19 7.17 5.84 1.63
N ARG A 20 8.46 6.16 1.78
CA ARG A 20 9.17 6.03 3.07
C ARG A 20 8.61 6.97 4.13
N ARG A 21 8.29 8.22 3.76
CA ARG A 21 7.70 9.19 4.68
C ARG A 21 6.31 8.72 5.13
N LEU A 22 5.47 8.30 4.19
CA LEU A 22 4.15 7.76 4.48
C LEU A 22 4.23 6.54 5.41
N GLY A 23 5.15 5.62 5.13
CA GLY A 23 5.36 4.45 5.98
C GLY A 23 5.83 4.78 7.41
N ARG A 24 6.54 5.90 7.62
CA ARG A 24 6.86 6.40 8.97
C ARG A 24 5.62 6.97 9.66
N LEU A 25 4.85 7.80 8.96
CA LEU A 25 3.62 8.39 9.50
C LEU A 25 2.60 7.33 9.92
N LEU A 26 2.47 6.23 9.14
CA LEU A 26 1.60 5.11 9.51
C LEU A 26 2.03 4.45 10.82
N LYS A 27 3.34 4.34 11.08
CA LYS A 27 3.87 3.76 12.33
C LYS A 27 3.75 4.68 13.53
N GLU A 28 3.54 5.98 13.31
CA GLU A 28 3.35 6.98 14.36
C GLU A 28 1.89 7.04 14.84
N ILE A 29 0.95 6.34 14.19
CA ILE A 29 -0.46 6.30 14.60
C ILE A 29 -0.55 5.53 15.94
N PRO A 30 -1.00 6.18 17.02
CA PRO A 30 -1.12 5.55 18.33
C PRO A 30 -2.23 4.49 18.31
N ASP A 31 -2.09 3.48 19.17
CA ASP A 31 -3.10 2.43 19.41
C ASP A 31 -3.52 1.63 18.16
N LYS A 32 -2.68 1.61 17.12
CA LYS A 32 -2.86 0.75 15.93
C LYS A 32 -1.56 0.05 15.55
N ASN A 33 -1.63 -1.27 15.40
CA ASN A 33 -0.56 -2.06 14.81
C ASN A 33 -0.75 -2.18 13.30
N ILE A 34 -0.10 -1.28 12.55
CA ILE A 34 -0.19 -1.22 11.09
C ILE A 34 0.99 -1.97 10.46
N GLU A 35 0.68 -2.97 9.64
CA GLU A 35 1.64 -3.68 8.81
C GLU A 35 1.57 -3.16 7.37
N ILE A 36 2.69 -2.69 6.84
CA ILE A 36 2.82 -2.38 5.41
C ILE A 36 3.26 -3.66 4.71
N ILE A 37 2.34 -4.33 4.03
CA ILE A 37 2.61 -5.62 3.36
C ILE A 37 3.63 -5.40 2.24
N LYS A 38 3.38 -4.39 1.39
CA LYS A 38 4.17 -4.11 0.21
C LYS A 38 3.96 -2.68 -0.30
N ILE A 39 4.96 -2.19 -1.03
CA ILE A 39 4.91 -0.92 -1.75
C ILE A 39 5.12 -1.23 -3.23
N PHE A 40 4.23 -0.72 -4.08
CA PHE A 40 4.30 -0.83 -5.53
C PHE A 40 4.55 0.55 -6.13
N VAL A 41 5.17 0.56 -7.31
CA VAL A 41 5.48 1.78 -8.08
C VAL A 41 4.68 1.85 -9.39
N THR A 42 4.01 0.75 -9.75
CA THR A 42 3.13 0.65 -10.91
C THR A 42 1.80 0.00 -10.53
N VAL A 43 0.72 0.41 -11.20
CA VAL A 43 -0.62 -0.16 -11.11
C VAL A 43 -0.60 -1.62 -11.56
N GLU A 44 0.10 -1.95 -12.65
CA GLU A 44 0.09 -3.32 -13.18
C GLU A 44 0.66 -4.34 -12.17
N ALA A 45 1.76 -3.98 -11.50
CA ALA A 45 2.37 -4.85 -10.48
C ALA A 45 1.47 -5.00 -9.24
N LEU A 46 0.69 -3.98 -8.92
CA LEU A 46 -0.31 -4.04 -7.85
C LEU A 46 -1.45 -4.99 -8.23
N ILE A 47 -2.01 -4.87 -9.44
CA ILE A 47 -3.07 -5.76 -9.94
C ILE A 47 -2.61 -7.22 -9.90
N GLU A 48 -1.45 -7.52 -10.49
CA GLU A 48 -0.92 -8.90 -10.49
C GLU A 48 -0.74 -9.47 -9.07
N TYR A 49 -0.44 -8.62 -8.09
CA TYR A 49 -0.33 -9.03 -6.71
C TYR A 49 -1.70 -9.31 -6.06
N LEU A 50 -2.66 -8.41 -6.26
CA LEU A 50 -4.01 -8.53 -5.70
C LEU A 50 -4.76 -9.74 -6.26
N GLU A 51 -4.52 -10.14 -7.52
CA GLU A 51 -5.09 -11.35 -8.10
C GLU A 51 -4.59 -12.65 -7.45
N LYS A 52 -3.41 -12.61 -6.81
CA LYS A 52 -2.68 -13.81 -6.32
C LYS A 52 -2.60 -13.90 -4.79
N ASN A 53 -2.98 -12.86 -4.07
CA ASN A 53 -2.80 -12.74 -2.62
C ASN A 53 -4.07 -12.22 -1.96
N ASP A 54 -4.19 -12.42 -0.66
CA ASP A 54 -5.28 -11.81 0.11
C ASP A 54 -5.24 -10.28 0.00
N HIS A 55 -6.41 -9.67 -0.13
CA HIS A 55 -6.53 -8.22 -0.20
C HIS A 55 -6.09 -7.56 1.11
N PRO A 56 -5.45 -6.37 1.04
CA PRO A 56 -5.17 -5.56 2.22
C PRO A 56 -6.46 -4.98 2.81
N ASP A 57 -6.41 -4.55 4.06
CA ASP A 57 -7.50 -3.79 4.69
C ASP A 57 -7.56 -2.36 4.14
N VAL A 58 -6.42 -1.79 3.75
CA VAL A 58 -6.30 -0.43 3.21
C VAL A 58 -5.32 -0.38 2.05
N LEU A 59 -5.75 0.29 0.97
CA LEU A 59 -4.88 0.73 -0.13
C LEU A 59 -4.65 2.23 -0.02
N LEU A 60 -3.39 2.64 -0.06
CA LEU A 60 -2.98 4.04 -0.18
C LEU A 60 -2.41 4.24 -1.59
N LEU A 61 -3.07 5.07 -2.38
CA LEU A 61 -2.78 5.22 -3.81
C LEU A 61 -2.40 6.67 -4.11
N ASP A 62 -1.24 6.91 -4.73
CA ASP A 62 -1.04 8.13 -5.50
C ASP A 62 -1.94 8.10 -6.74
N ILE A 63 -2.47 9.25 -7.14
CA ILE A 63 -3.35 9.39 -8.31
C ILE A 63 -2.59 9.08 -9.60
N MET A 64 -1.33 9.52 -9.71
CA MET A 64 -0.47 9.32 -10.87
C MET A 64 0.81 8.61 -10.44
N VAL A 65 1.18 7.54 -11.15
CA VAL A 65 2.40 6.76 -10.90
C VAL A 65 3.12 6.44 -12.21
N ALA A 66 4.14 5.57 -12.16
CA ALA A 66 5.08 5.37 -13.26
C ALA A 66 4.44 4.83 -14.56
N ASP A 67 3.36 4.07 -14.46
CA ASP A 67 2.66 3.43 -15.57
C ASP A 67 1.31 4.08 -15.95
N GLY A 68 0.75 4.96 -15.12
CA GLY A 68 -0.55 5.56 -15.42
C GLY A 68 -1.28 6.12 -14.21
N SER A 69 -2.61 6.17 -14.31
CA SER A 69 -3.45 6.61 -13.20
C SER A 69 -3.85 5.43 -12.32
N SER A 70 -3.80 5.60 -11.00
CA SER A 70 -4.28 4.54 -10.09
C SER A 70 -5.77 4.27 -10.18
N PHE A 71 -6.55 5.11 -10.85
CA PHE A 71 -7.96 4.83 -11.15
C PHE A 71 -8.14 3.63 -12.10
N GLU A 72 -7.13 3.30 -12.91
CA GLU A 72 -7.13 2.12 -13.79
C GLU A 72 -7.25 0.80 -13.00
N LEU A 73 -6.97 0.82 -11.69
CA LEU A 73 -7.21 -0.31 -10.78
C LEU A 73 -8.69 -0.74 -10.71
N PHE A 74 -9.63 0.15 -11.03
CA PHE A 74 -11.07 -0.05 -10.86
C PHE A 74 -11.83 -0.25 -12.17
N GLU A 75 -11.14 -0.37 -13.30
CA GLU A 75 -11.72 -0.72 -14.60
C GLU A 75 -11.75 -2.24 -14.82
#